data_AF-A0A940B0Y1-F1
#
_entry.id   AF-A0A940B0Y1-F1
#
_cell.length_a   1.000
_cell.length_b   1.000
_cell.length_c   1.000
_cell.angle_alpha   90.00
_cell.angle_beta   90.00
_cell.angle_gamma   90.00
#
_symmetry.space_group_name_H-M   'P 1'
#
loop_
_entity.id
_entity.type
_entity.pdbx_description
1 polymer ?
#
loop_
_entity_poly.entity_id
_entity_poly.type
_entity_poly.pdbx_seq_one_letter_code
_entity_poly.pdbx_strand_id
1 'polypeptide(L)'
;MILSAASLFFANALFQKRELLKDRNATLVDGFINVARTIEAKDAEDVTAPEIAKDVSEVSDREIANPEKQNLLEDYPMKLETANLPTLNLNSQDKRDQLAALYALDGEGKPRLDADGNKVKIGPGTMAELIGQVLERAKNQQIVLNKTRGELAKMRERVSDNVEEMNKIKVAQRADKRDITAKKEQIETLTSEKEALDAKVVQLTREKKELNAELADQKDQVEKLNEEKVALQEQLENSQKALAEMKEKFKGLGQQRASGTMVAQEGAVASISAGLKGSVISANDSLKFCIVELSPECMTEMLGEERDRPLPQLDMNVRRTGRNSASGEFVTRIKLRQAVPGKNLVIADILNDWQQVPVEKGDVVFF
;
A
#
# COMPACT_ATOMS: atom_id res chain seq x y z
N MET A 1 -103.92 -52.98 0.96
CA MET A 1 -102.59 -53.58 1.25
C MET A 1 -101.47 -53.02 0.39
N ILE A 2 -101.57 -52.98 -0.94
CA ILE A 2 -100.48 -52.49 -1.83
C ILE A 2 -100.10 -51.02 -1.56
N LEU A 3 -101.09 -50.13 -1.38
CA LEU A 3 -100.85 -48.71 -1.04
C LEU A 3 -100.16 -48.52 0.32
N SER A 4 -100.47 -49.36 1.31
CA SER A 4 -99.86 -49.33 2.65
C SER A 4 -98.43 -49.87 2.64
N ALA A 5 -98.13 -50.84 1.78
CA ALA A 5 -96.76 -51.33 1.58
C ALA A 5 -95.88 -50.29 0.85
N ALA A 6 -96.45 -49.61 -0.15
CA ALA A 6 -95.78 -48.52 -0.85
C ALA A 6 -95.51 -47.32 0.07
N SER A 7 -96.47 -46.93 0.92
CA SER A 7 -96.26 -45.83 1.88
C SER A 7 -95.20 -46.17 2.94
N LEU A 8 -95.14 -47.42 3.41
CA LEU A 8 -94.10 -47.88 4.33
C LEU A 8 -92.71 -47.86 3.68
N PHE A 9 -92.60 -48.27 2.42
CA PHE A 9 -91.35 -48.19 1.66
C PHE A 9 -90.87 -46.74 1.50
N PHE A 10 -91.76 -45.82 1.09
CA PHE A 10 -91.41 -44.41 0.97
C PHE A 10 -91.05 -43.77 2.32
N ALA A 11 -91.72 -44.15 3.40
CA ALA A 11 -91.37 -43.70 4.74
C ALA A 11 -89.96 -44.15 5.15
N ASN A 12 -89.62 -45.41 4.89
CA ASN A 12 -88.28 -45.95 5.18
C ASN A 12 -87.19 -45.28 4.31
N ALA A 13 -87.45 -45.11 3.00
CA ALA A 13 -86.51 -44.44 2.10
C ALA A 13 -86.30 -42.96 2.46
N LEU A 14 -87.35 -42.27 2.90
CA LEU A 14 -87.28 -40.88 3.36
C LEU A 14 -86.52 -40.77 4.70
N PHE A 15 -86.74 -41.73 5.61
CA PHE A 15 -85.98 -41.84 6.86
C PHE A 15 -84.48 -42.03 6.59
N GLN A 16 -84.10 -42.98 5.74
CA GLN A 16 -82.70 -43.22 5.36
C GLN A 16 -82.03 -41.99 4.73
N LYS A 17 -82.74 -41.28 3.84
CA LYS A 17 -82.22 -40.03 3.26
C LYS A 17 -82.05 -38.93 4.31
N ARG A 18 -82.97 -38.83 5.27
CA ARG A 18 -82.90 -37.86 6.36
C ARG A 18 -81.73 -38.16 7.30
N GLU A 19 -81.50 -39.43 7.61
CA GLU A 19 -80.37 -39.88 8.42
C GLU A 19 -79.04 -39.60 7.73
N LEU A 20 -78.91 -39.97 6.45
CA LEU A 20 -77.72 -39.66 5.65
C LEU A 20 -77.42 -38.15 5.57
N LEU A 21 -78.45 -37.30 5.44
CA LEU A 21 -78.27 -35.85 5.43
C LEU A 21 -77.82 -35.31 6.79
N LYS A 22 -78.31 -35.88 7.90
CA LYS A 22 -77.85 -35.52 9.24
C LYS A 22 -76.39 -35.87 9.44
N ASP A 23 -75.97 -37.08 9.06
CA ASP A 23 -74.59 -37.55 9.23
C ASP A 23 -73.61 -36.73 8.37
N ARG A 24 -73.99 -36.41 7.13
CA ARG A 24 -73.22 -35.51 6.26
C ARG A 24 -73.09 -34.12 6.87
N ASN A 25 -74.17 -33.59 7.43
CA ASN A 25 -74.14 -32.28 8.06
C ASN A 25 -73.27 -32.28 9.32
N ALA A 26 -73.37 -33.31 10.16
CA ALA A 26 -72.52 -33.47 11.34
C ALA A 26 -71.03 -33.56 10.95
N THR A 27 -70.71 -34.37 9.94
CA THR A 27 -69.34 -34.48 9.41
C THR A 27 -68.82 -33.14 8.87
N LEU A 28 -69.67 -32.38 8.17
CA LEU A 28 -69.33 -31.06 7.67
C LEU A 28 -69.09 -30.08 8.81
N VAL A 29 -69.98 -30.03 9.80
CA VAL A 29 -69.86 -29.17 10.98
C VAL A 29 -68.56 -29.48 11.74
N ASP A 30 -68.27 -30.75 12.01
CA ASP A 30 -67.04 -31.15 12.70
C ASP A 30 -65.78 -30.86 11.87
N GLY A 31 -65.81 -31.14 10.56
CA GLY A 31 -64.72 -30.79 9.64
C GLY A 31 -64.47 -29.28 9.60
N PHE A 32 -65.53 -28.48 9.56
CA PHE A 32 -65.43 -27.03 9.55
C PHE A 32 -64.91 -26.46 10.87
N ILE A 33 -65.34 -27.01 12.02
CA ILE A 33 -64.80 -26.65 13.34
C ILE A 33 -63.31 -26.98 13.42
N ASN A 34 -62.89 -28.12 12.88
CA ASN A 34 -61.48 -28.50 12.85
C ASN A 34 -60.64 -27.54 11.99
N VAL A 35 -61.15 -27.11 10.83
CA VAL A 35 -60.50 -26.09 9.99
C VAL A 35 -60.48 -24.73 10.70
N ALA A 36 -61.56 -24.31 11.36
CA ALA A 36 -61.58 -23.04 12.08
C ALA A 36 -60.50 -22.99 13.18
N ARG A 37 -60.22 -24.11 13.85
CA ARG A 37 -59.13 -24.20 14.85
C ARG A 37 -57.73 -24.03 14.29
N THR A 38 -57.53 -24.07 12.97
CA THR A 38 -56.22 -23.78 12.36
C THR A 38 -56.07 -22.33 11.92
N ILE A 39 -57.12 -21.52 12.05
CA ILE A 39 -57.17 -20.13 11.58
C ILE A 39 -57.16 -19.18 12.77
N GLU A 40 -56.32 -18.16 12.73
CA GLU A 40 -56.17 -17.16 13.79
C GLU A 40 -57.44 -16.31 13.93
N ALA A 41 -57.82 -16.05 15.18
CA ALA A 41 -59.02 -15.31 15.54
C ALA A 41 -58.83 -13.79 15.51
N LYS A 42 -57.58 -13.30 15.53
CA LYS A 42 -57.23 -11.89 15.51
C LYS A 42 -55.85 -11.68 14.88
N ASP A 43 -55.61 -10.47 14.41
CA ASP A 43 -54.30 -10.07 13.90
C ASP A 43 -53.33 -9.79 15.07
N ALA A 44 -52.03 -9.89 14.78
CA ALA A 44 -50.98 -9.49 15.72
C ALA A 44 -50.98 -7.96 15.96
N GLU A 45 -50.59 -7.56 17.16
CA GLU A 45 -50.44 -6.14 17.52
C GLU A 45 -49.27 -5.50 16.76
N ASP A 46 -49.40 -4.21 16.45
CA ASP A 46 -48.30 -3.46 15.83
C ASP A 46 -47.28 -3.05 16.89
N VAL A 47 -46.20 -3.79 16.96
CA VAL A 47 -45.09 -3.54 17.89
C VAL A 47 -43.91 -2.98 17.09
N THR A 48 -43.27 -1.94 17.62
CA THR A 48 -42.06 -1.36 17.02
C THR A 48 -40.92 -2.36 17.08
N ALA A 49 -40.23 -2.56 15.95
CA ALA A 49 -39.06 -3.45 15.88
C ALA A 49 -37.99 -3.04 16.89
N PRO A 50 -37.25 -4.00 17.46
CA PRO A 50 -36.13 -3.68 18.33
C PRO A 50 -35.00 -3.09 17.49
N GLU A 51 -34.25 -2.15 18.08
CA GLU A 51 -33.12 -1.55 17.39
C GLU A 51 -31.99 -2.58 17.23
N ILE A 52 -31.63 -2.92 15.99
CA ILE A 52 -30.43 -3.72 15.69
C ILE A 52 -29.39 -2.78 15.08
N ALA A 53 -28.50 -2.31 15.93
CA ALA A 53 -27.49 -1.33 15.60
C ALA A 53 -26.24 -2.02 15.00
N LYS A 54 -26.11 -2.02 13.67
CA LYS A 54 -24.91 -2.47 12.96
C LYS A 54 -23.85 -1.38 12.98
N ASP A 55 -22.66 -1.73 13.44
CA ASP A 55 -21.49 -0.87 13.32
C ASP A 55 -21.16 -0.64 11.83
N VAL A 56 -21.25 0.61 11.42
CA VAL A 56 -20.91 1.09 10.06
C VAL A 56 -19.64 1.94 10.08
N SER A 57 -18.92 1.93 11.19
CA SER A 57 -17.71 2.72 11.37
C SER A 57 -16.64 2.34 10.37
N GLU A 58 -15.89 3.36 10.02
CA GLU A 58 -14.74 3.28 9.15
C GLU A 58 -13.72 2.27 9.65
N VAL A 59 -13.16 1.43 8.77
CA VAL A 59 -12.01 0.60 9.14
C VAL A 59 -10.72 1.39 8.92
N SER A 60 -10.33 2.07 9.99
CA SER A 60 -9.11 2.87 10.14
C SER A 60 -8.00 2.10 10.87
N ASP A 61 -6.76 2.57 10.81
CA ASP A 61 -5.57 2.06 11.51
C ASP A 61 -5.52 2.44 13.01
N ARG A 62 -6.55 3.14 13.49
CA ARG A 62 -6.72 3.61 14.86
C ARG A 62 -7.96 3.02 15.54
N GLU A 63 -7.99 3.11 16.87
CA GLU A 63 -9.08 2.62 17.70
C GLU A 63 -10.24 3.63 17.74
N ILE A 64 -11.46 3.17 17.46
CA ILE A 64 -12.68 3.98 17.45
C ILE A 64 -13.46 3.71 18.74
N ALA A 65 -13.60 4.73 19.59
CA ALA A 65 -14.22 4.59 20.91
C ALA A 65 -15.76 4.51 20.88
N ASN A 66 -16.40 5.22 19.94
CA ASN A 66 -17.85 5.20 19.75
C ASN A 66 -18.18 5.02 18.26
N PRO A 67 -18.41 3.77 17.83
CA PRO A 67 -18.74 3.50 16.44
C PRO A 67 -20.11 4.06 16.03
N GLU A 68 -20.21 4.55 14.80
CA GLU A 68 -21.47 4.92 14.16
C GLU A 68 -22.29 3.66 13.89
N LYS A 69 -23.59 3.71 14.17
CA LYS A 69 -24.46 2.56 14.08
C LYS A 69 -25.69 2.83 13.23
N GLN A 70 -26.02 1.88 12.38
CA GLN A 70 -27.23 1.88 11.57
C GLN A 70 -28.23 0.87 12.13
N ASN A 71 -29.49 1.26 12.32
CA ASN A 71 -30.54 0.32 12.69
C ASN A 71 -30.98 -0.50 11.47
N LEU A 72 -30.71 -1.81 11.48
CA LEU A 72 -31.06 -2.72 10.39
C LEU A 72 -32.56 -3.03 10.29
N LEU A 73 -33.31 -2.81 11.38
CA LEU A 73 -34.72 -3.18 11.49
C LEU A 73 -35.66 -1.97 11.51
N GLU A 74 -35.21 -0.77 11.13
CA GLU A 74 -36.00 0.46 11.18
C GLU A 74 -37.37 0.34 10.50
N ASP A 75 -37.45 -0.39 9.38
CA ASP A 75 -38.69 -0.62 8.64
C ASP A 75 -39.31 -2.02 8.85
N TYR A 76 -38.75 -2.84 9.74
CA TYR A 76 -39.15 -4.24 9.86
C TYR A 76 -40.51 -4.38 10.56
N PRO A 77 -41.52 -5.03 9.95
CA PRO A 77 -42.83 -5.19 10.58
C PRO A 77 -42.81 -6.37 11.58
N MET A 78 -42.43 -6.11 12.84
CA MET A 78 -42.28 -7.12 13.91
C MET A 78 -43.53 -8.00 14.09
N LYS A 79 -44.73 -7.47 13.85
CA LYS A 79 -45.99 -8.23 13.92
C LYS A 79 -46.01 -9.52 13.10
N LEU A 80 -45.19 -9.61 12.04
CA LEU A 80 -45.06 -10.80 11.21
C LEU A 80 -44.35 -11.97 11.90
N GLU A 81 -43.69 -11.75 13.03
CA GLU A 81 -43.02 -12.79 13.85
C GLU A 81 -43.90 -13.31 14.98
N THR A 82 -45.09 -12.73 15.19
CA THR A 82 -45.98 -13.12 16.29
C THR A 82 -46.52 -14.52 16.06
N ALA A 83 -46.08 -15.47 16.89
CA ALA A 83 -46.52 -16.86 16.84
C ALA A 83 -47.65 -17.14 17.85
N ASN A 84 -48.37 -18.25 17.63
CA ASN A 84 -49.36 -18.81 18.57
C ASN A 84 -50.50 -17.85 18.92
N LEU A 85 -50.98 -17.08 17.93
CA LEU A 85 -52.19 -16.30 18.11
C LEU A 85 -53.39 -17.23 18.39
N PRO A 86 -54.35 -16.81 19.25
CA PRO A 86 -55.56 -17.59 19.50
C PRO A 86 -56.29 -17.90 18.19
N THR A 87 -56.77 -19.13 18.04
CA THR A 87 -57.48 -19.58 16.84
C THR A 87 -58.99 -19.47 17.00
N LEU A 88 -59.73 -19.50 15.88
CA LEU A 88 -61.19 -19.46 15.92
C LEU A 88 -61.73 -20.68 16.68
N ASN A 89 -62.58 -20.42 17.67
CA ASN A 89 -63.24 -21.46 18.46
C ASN A 89 -64.73 -21.50 18.13
N LEU A 90 -65.12 -22.47 17.30
CA LEU A 90 -66.51 -22.73 16.91
C LEU A 90 -67.10 -23.96 17.62
N ASN A 91 -66.47 -24.43 18.70
CA ASN A 91 -66.88 -25.66 19.36
C ASN A 91 -68.03 -25.48 20.38
N SER A 92 -68.47 -24.26 20.64
CA SER A 92 -69.61 -24.04 21.52
C SER A 92 -70.90 -24.55 20.89
N GLN A 93 -71.85 -24.96 21.74
CA GLN A 93 -73.14 -25.49 21.29
C GLN A 93 -73.87 -24.47 20.40
N ASP A 94 -73.90 -23.20 20.81
CA ASP A 94 -74.49 -22.11 20.03
C ASP A 94 -73.86 -21.97 18.63
N LYS A 95 -72.54 -22.16 18.50
CA LYS A 95 -71.84 -22.08 17.21
C LYS A 95 -72.08 -23.32 16.35
N ARG A 96 -72.20 -24.50 16.96
CA ARG A 96 -72.61 -25.74 16.27
C ARG A 96 -74.04 -25.63 15.74
N ASP A 97 -74.95 -25.09 16.54
CA ASP A 97 -76.34 -24.86 16.16
C ASP A 97 -76.44 -23.79 15.07
N GLN A 98 -75.63 -22.72 15.16
CA GLN A 98 -75.48 -21.72 14.11
C GLN A 98 -74.93 -22.31 12.80
N LEU A 99 -73.95 -23.23 12.87
CA LEU A 99 -73.44 -23.94 11.68
C LEU A 99 -74.48 -24.87 11.05
N ALA A 100 -75.42 -25.38 11.84
CA ALA A 100 -76.55 -26.16 11.34
C ALA A 100 -77.70 -25.28 10.79
N ALA A 101 -77.70 -23.97 11.10
CA ALA A 101 -78.74 -23.03 10.69
C ALA A 101 -78.47 -22.44 9.30
N LEU A 102 -79.14 -22.97 8.28
CA LEU A 102 -79.05 -22.44 6.90
C LEU A 102 -79.76 -21.08 6.72
N TYR A 103 -80.77 -20.79 7.53
CA TYR A 103 -81.62 -19.61 7.38
C TYR A 103 -81.50 -18.71 8.60
N ALA A 104 -81.55 -17.39 8.37
CA ALA A 104 -81.68 -16.43 9.45
C ALA A 104 -83.04 -16.59 10.11
N LEU A 105 -83.10 -16.62 11.43
CA LEU A 105 -84.34 -16.73 12.19
C LEU A 105 -84.81 -15.35 12.66
N ASP A 106 -86.12 -15.13 12.70
CA ASP A 106 -86.74 -13.98 13.36
C ASP A 106 -86.89 -14.21 14.88
N GLY A 107 -87.44 -13.23 15.60
CA GLY A 107 -87.66 -13.32 17.05
C GLY A 107 -88.66 -14.41 17.47
N GLU A 108 -89.37 -15.03 16.52
CA GLU A 108 -90.30 -16.14 16.74
C GLU A 108 -89.70 -17.50 16.34
N GLY A 109 -88.44 -17.53 15.90
CA GLY A 109 -87.74 -18.76 15.49
C GLY A 109 -88.13 -19.25 14.09
N LYS A 110 -88.79 -18.43 13.27
CA LYS A 110 -89.13 -18.76 11.87
C LYS A 110 -88.10 -18.17 10.90
N PRO A 111 -87.92 -18.76 9.70
CA PRO A 111 -87.02 -18.20 8.69
C PRO A 111 -87.44 -16.79 8.29
N ARG A 112 -86.54 -15.83 8.46
CA ARG A 112 -86.71 -14.46 7.98
C ARG A 112 -86.82 -14.46 6.46
N LEU A 113 -87.75 -13.67 5.93
CA LEU A 113 -87.95 -13.48 4.50
C LEU A 113 -87.33 -12.15 4.03
N ASP A 114 -86.82 -12.12 2.81
CA ASP A 114 -86.39 -10.90 2.15
C ASP A 114 -87.56 -10.17 1.45
N ALA A 115 -87.26 -9.05 0.79
CA ALA A 115 -88.25 -8.22 0.08
C ALA A 115 -88.96 -8.98 -1.06
N ASP A 116 -88.34 -10.05 -1.57
CA ASP A 116 -88.87 -10.89 -2.65
C ASP A 116 -89.58 -12.15 -2.11
N GLY A 117 -89.72 -12.28 -0.78
CA GLY A 117 -90.37 -13.42 -0.12
C GLY A 117 -89.49 -14.67 -0.02
N ASN A 118 -88.19 -14.59 -0.33
CA ASN A 118 -87.27 -15.71 -0.20
C ASN A 118 -86.67 -15.78 1.20
N LYS A 119 -86.37 -16.99 1.67
CA LYS A 119 -85.73 -17.20 2.98
C LYS A 119 -84.31 -16.67 2.96
N VAL A 120 -83.97 -15.81 3.92
CA VAL A 120 -82.64 -15.22 4.06
C VAL A 120 -81.65 -16.28 4.53
N LYS A 121 -80.55 -16.44 3.79
CA LYS A 121 -79.47 -17.41 4.08
C LYS A 121 -78.17 -16.78 4.59
N ILE A 122 -78.12 -15.46 4.67
CA ILE A 122 -76.92 -14.68 4.98
C ILE A 122 -77.23 -13.72 6.13
N GLY A 123 -76.29 -13.56 7.06
CA GLY A 123 -76.36 -12.61 8.16
C GLY A 123 -76.29 -13.26 9.54
N PRO A 124 -76.51 -12.46 10.61
CA PRO A 124 -76.35 -12.90 11.98
C PRO A 124 -77.11 -14.19 12.31
N GLY A 125 -76.44 -15.13 12.98
CA GLY A 125 -77.06 -16.39 13.41
C GLY A 125 -77.19 -17.45 12.31
N THR A 126 -76.59 -17.23 11.13
CA THR A 126 -76.57 -18.23 10.04
C THR A 126 -75.23 -18.94 9.94
N MET A 127 -75.23 -20.11 9.30
CA MET A 127 -74.02 -20.82 8.88
C MET A 127 -73.14 -19.95 7.97
N ALA A 128 -73.76 -19.17 7.08
CA ALA A 128 -73.05 -18.30 6.15
C ALA A 128 -72.21 -17.22 6.86
N GLU A 129 -72.66 -16.73 8.01
CA GLU A 129 -71.88 -15.79 8.82
C GLU A 129 -70.59 -16.44 9.35
N LEU A 130 -70.67 -17.65 9.93
CA LEU A 130 -69.50 -18.34 10.47
C LEU A 130 -68.54 -18.79 9.35
N ILE A 131 -69.08 -19.24 8.22
CA ILE A 131 -68.28 -19.49 7.00
C ILE A 131 -67.59 -18.22 6.54
N GLY A 132 -68.30 -17.09 6.52
CA GLY A 132 -67.76 -15.78 6.18
C GLY A 132 -66.61 -15.37 7.10
N GLN A 133 -66.77 -15.52 8.41
CA GLN A 133 -65.74 -15.19 9.41
C GLN A 133 -64.47 -16.03 9.23
N VAL A 134 -64.61 -17.36 9.07
CA VAL A 134 -63.45 -18.24 8.83
C VAL A 134 -62.77 -17.89 7.50
N LEU A 135 -63.55 -17.62 6.45
CA LEU A 135 -63.03 -17.26 5.13
C LEU A 135 -62.31 -15.90 5.15
N GLU A 136 -62.85 -14.91 5.86
CA GLU A 136 -62.23 -13.59 6.02
C GLU A 136 -60.91 -13.72 6.82
N ARG A 137 -60.91 -14.48 7.91
CA ARG A 137 -59.67 -14.72 8.67
C ARG A 137 -58.64 -15.51 7.87
N ALA A 138 -59.06 -16.54 7.13
CA ALA A 138 -58.17 -17.28 6.24
C ALA A 138 -57.56 -16.39 5.15
N LYS A 139 -58.35 -15.45 4.58
CA LYS A 139 -57.83 -14.44 3.64
C LYS A 139 -56.80 -13.53 4.30
N ASN A 140 -57.09 -13.03 5.50
CA ASN A 140 -56.16 -12.16 6.22
C ASN A 140 -54.85 -12.89 6.55
N GLN A 141 -54.93 -14.14 7.02
CA GLN A 141 -53.74 -14.97 7.22
C GLN A 141 -52.95 -15.21 5.93
N GLN A 142 -53.63 -15.46 4.81
CA GLN A 142 -52.96 -15.61 3.51
C GLN A 142 -52.24 -14.32 3.10
N ILE A 143 -52.85 -13.15 3.34
CA ILE A 143 -52.22 -11.84 3.11
C ILE A 143 -50.98 -11.68 3.99
N VAL A 144 -51.09 -11.99 5.29
CA VAL A 144 -49.97 -11.94 6.25
C VAL A 144 -48.85 -12.87 5.81
N LEU A 145 -49.14 -14.13 5.47
CA LEU A 145 -48.15 -15.10 4.98
C LEU A 145 -47.43 -14.62 3.72
N ASN A 146 -48.17 -14.05 2.76
CA ASN A 146 -47.57 -13.50 1.55
C ASN A 146 -46.70 -12.28 1.88
N LYS A 147 -47.12 -11.43 2.82
CA LYS A 147 -46.32 -10.31 3.31
C LYS A 147 -45.05 -10.79 4.01
N THR A 148 -45.14 -11.78 4.91
CA THR A 148 -43.97 -12.39 5.59
C THR A 148 -43.01 -12.99 4.58
N ARG A 149 -43.51 -13.67 3.54
CA ARG A 149 -42.66 -14.16 2.44
C ARG A 149 -41.95 -13.02 1.70
N GLY A 150 -42.65 -11.92 1.44
CA GLY A 150 -42.08 -10.72 0.83
C GLY A 150 -40.99 -10.07 1.71
N GLU A 151 -41.27 -9.87 2.99
CA GLU A 151 -40.29 -9.30 3.93
C GLU A 151 -39.09 -10.21 4.17
N LEU A 152 -39.28 -11.54 4.19
CA LEU A 152 -38.18 -12.50 4.26
C LEU A 152 -37.28 -12.44 3.01
N ALA A 153 -37.88 -12.22 1.82
CA ALA A 153 -37.12 -12.04 0.59
C ALA A 153 -36.30 -10.75 0.63
N LYS A 154 -36.89 -9.63 1.08
CA LYS A 154 -36.18 -8.36 1.29
C LYS A 154 -35.07 -8.49 2.33
N MET A 155 -35.31 -9.19 3.43
CA MET A 155 -34.29 -9.44 4.46
C MET A 155 -33.11 -10.23 3.87
N ARG A 156 -33.39 -11.25 3.04
CA ARG A 156 -32.34 -12.01 2.34
C ARG A 156 -31.52 -11.12 1.41
N GLU A 157 -32.17 -10.25 0.65
CA GLU A 157 -31.52 -9.28 -0.25
C GLU A 157 -30.65 -8.29 0.55
N ARG A 158 -31.20 -7.65 1.57
CA ARG A 158 -30.45 -6.75 2.47
C ARG A 158 -29.25 -7.44 3.12
N VAL A 159 -29.39 -8.70 3.55
CA VAL A 159 -28.26 -9.47 4.11
C VAL A 159 -27.21 -9.76 3.03
N SER A 160 -27.63 -10.12 1.82
CA SER A 160 -26.71 -10.33 0.69
C SER A 160 -25.93 -9.06 0.35
N ASP A 161 -26.64 -7.95 0.17
CA ASP A 161 -26.05 -6.64 -0.15
C ASP A 161 -25.06 -6.21 0.94
N ASN A 162 -25.47 -6.34 2.22
CA ASN A 162 -24.60 -6.05 3.36
C ASN A 162 -23.33 -6.90 3.38
N VAL A 163 -23.43 -8.19 3.02
CA VAL A 163 -22.27 -9.09 2.96
C VAL A 163 -21.34 -8.68 1.80
N GLU A 164 -21.89 -8.35 0.64
CA GLU A 164 -21.11 -7.89 -0.51
C GLU A 164 -20.40 -6.57 -0.22
N GLU A 165 -21.13 -5.58 0.30
CA GLU A 165 -20.60 -4.27 0.64
C GLU A 165 -19.50 -4.38 1.70
N MET A 166 -19.75 -5.13 2.78
CA MET A 166 -18.76 -5.36 3.84
C MET A 166 -17.49 -6.03 3.29
N ASN A 167 -17.63 -6.98 2.35
CA ASN A 167 -16.48 -7.63 1.73
C ASN A 167 -15.68 -6.67 0.84
N LYS A 168 -16.36 -5.86 0.01
CA LYS A 168 -15.72 -4.84 -0.85
C LYS A 168 -14.96 -3.81 -0.01
N ILE A 169 -15.62 -3.27 1.01
CA ILE A 169 -15.05 -2.25 1.92
C ILE A 169 -13.81 -2.80 2.63
N LYS A 170 -13.87 -4.03 3.17
CA LYS A 170 -12.73 -4.65 3.85
C LYS A 170 -11.53 -4.91 2.94
N VAL A 171 -11.75 -5.21 1.66
CA VAL A 171 -10.66 -5.39 0.69
C VAL A 171 -10.01 -4.04 0.38
N ALA A 172 -10.82 -3.02 0.07
CA ALA A 172 -10.33 -1.68 -0.24
C ALA A 172 -9.51 -1.09 0.92
N GLN A 173 -10.06 -1.10 2.14
CA GLN A 173 -9.37 -0.52 3.29
C GLN A 173 -8.08 -1.25 3.67
N ARG A 174 -7.94 -2.55 3.37
CA ARG A 174 -6.68 -3.28 3.57
C ARG A 174 -5.62 -2.87 2.55
N ALA A 175 -6.01 -2.55 1.32
CA ALA A 175 -5.09 -2.01 0.32
C ALA A 175 -4.64 -0.60 0.73
N ASP A 176 -5.60 0.27 1.06
CA ASP A 176 -5.31 1.66 1.40
C ASP A 176 -4.39 1.79 2.62
N LYS A 177 -4.60 0.98 3.67
CA LYS A 177 -3.70 0.97 4.83
C LYS A 177 -2.27 0.53 4.51
N ARG A 178 -2.10 -0.43 3.58
CA ARG A 178 -0.76 -0.88 3.16
C ARG A 178 -0.05 0.24 2.42
N ASP A 179 -0.76 0.92 1.52
CA ASP A 179 -0.21 2.04 0.77
C ASP A 179 0.16 3.21 1.69
N ILE A 180 -0.69 3.51 2.69
CA ILE A 180 -0.40 4.54 3.70
C ILE A 180 0.85 4.18 4.51
N THR A 181 1.01 2.93 4.91
CA THR A 181 2.18 2.48 5.68
C THR A 181 3.46 2.59 4.84
N ALA A 182 3.43 2.10 3.60
CA ALA A 182 4.55 2.20 2.67
C ALA A 182 4.96 3.65 2.38
N LYS A 183 3.98 4.55 2.22
CA LYS A 183 4.26 5.97 2.02
C LYS A 183 4.86 6.64 3.25
N LYS A 184 4.45 6.24 4.46
CA LYS A 184 5.07 6.76 5.70
C LYS A 184 6.55 6.37 5.79
N GLU A 185 6.89 5.12 5.50
CA GLU A 185 8.29 4.64 5.49
C GLU A 185 9.14 5.39 4.46
N GLN A 186 8.58 5.68 3.28
CA GLN A 186 9.27 6.49 2.27
C GLN A 186 9.52 7.93 2.74
N ILE A 187 8.56 8.54 3.42
CA ILE A 187 8.71 9.90 3.97
C ILE A 187 9.81 9.92 5.03
N GLU A 188 9.84 8.94 5.93
CA GLU A 188 10.90 8.85 6.95
C GLU A 188 12.29 8.71 6.31
N THR A 189 12.41 7.86 5.29
CA THR A 189 13.67 7.67 4.55
C THR A 189 14.12 8.97 3.90
N LEU A 190 13.25 9.64 3.13
CA LEU A 190 13.56 10.89 2.45
C LEU A 190 13.89 12.02 3.44
N THR A 191 13.25 12.03 4.61
CA THR A 191 13.55 13.02 5.66
C THR A 191 14.96 12.81 6.20
N SER A 192 15.34 11.57 6.51
CA SER A 192 16.69 11.25 6.97
C SER A 192 17.76 11.57 5.91
N GLU A 193 17.49 11.29 4.63
CA GLU A 193 18.40 11.62 3.54
C GLU A 193 18.60 13.13 3.40
N LYS A 194 17.52 13.90 3.54
CA LYS A 194 17.59 15.37 3.50
C LYS A 194 18.45 15.92 4.63
N GLU A 195 18.27 15.44 5.86
CA GLU A 195 19.08 15.86 7.01
C GLU A 195 20.57 15.55 6.80
N ALA A 196 20.88 14.36 6.25
CA ALA A 196 22.26 13.99 5.93
C ALA A 196 22.88 14.88 4.85
N LEU A 197 22.11 15.24 3.82
CA LEU A 197 22.54 16.16 2.77
C LEU A 197 22.76 17.57 3.32
N ASP A 198 21.85 18.08 4.14
CA ASP A 198 21.99 19.41 4.77
C ASP A 198 23.24 19.47 5.66
N ALA A 199 23.52 18.43 6.44
CA ALA A 199 24.75 18.33 7.23
C ALA A 199 26.01 18.38 6.34
N LYS A 200 25.99 17.66 5.21
CA LYS A 200 27.09 17.68 4.23
C LYS A 200 27.29 19.04 3.58
N VAL A 201 26.21 19.76 3.29
CA VAL A 201 26.27 21.14 2.77
C VAL A 201 26.93 22.08 3.78
N VAL A 202 26.59 21.98 5.06
CA VAL A 202 27.22 22.78 6.12
C VAL A 202 28.72 22.47 6.22
N GLN A 203 29.09 21.20 6.21
CA GLN A 203 30.48 20.77 6.23
C GLN A 203 31.28 21.34 5.05
N LEU A 204 30.79 21.13 3.81
CA LEU A 204 31.45 21.63 2.61
C LEU A 204 31.54 23.16 2.57
N THR A 205 30.53 23.84 3.12
CA THR A 205 30.55 25.31 3.22
C THR A 205 31.63 25.79 4.20
N ARG A 206 31.86 25.05 5.30
CA ARG A 206 32.93 25.33 6.25
C ARG A 206 34.30 25.06 5.64
N GLU A 207 34.50 23.89 5.04
CA GLU A 207 35.74 23.53 4.35
C GLU A 207 36.10 24.57 3.28
N LYS A 208 35.11 25.03 2.50
CA LYS A 208 35.31 26.10 1.52
C LYS A 208 35.77 27.42 2.16
N LYS A 209 35.26 27.78 3.34
CA LYS A 209 35.71 28.98 4.07
C LYS A 209 37.13 28.82 4.58
N GLU A 210 37.46 27.67 5.15
CA GLU A 210 38.81 27.36 5.66
C GLU A 210 39.83 27.38 4.51
N LEU A 211 39.56 26.69 3.40
CA LEU A 211 40.42 26.70 2.21
C LEU A 211 40.57 28.11 1.62
N ASN A 212 39.51 28.91 1.59
CA ASN A 212 39.62 30.30 1.11
C ASN A 212 40.49 31.17 2.04
N ALA A 213 40.46 30.94 3.35
CA ALA A 213 41.32 31.64 4.29
C ALA A 213 42.78 31.21 4.12
N GLU A 214 43.06 29.90 3.98
CA GLU A 214 44.40 29.40 3.69
C GLU A 214 44.95 29.95 2.36
N LEU A 215 44.12 30.06 1.33
CA LEU A 215 44.51 30.63 0.05
C LEU A 215 44.89 32.12 0.19
N ALA A 216 44.15 32.88 1.00
CA ALA A 216 44.49 34.26 1.32
C ALA A 216 45.83 34.36 2.07
N ASP A 217 46.03 33.56 3.11
CA ASP A 217 47.28 33.54 3.89
C ASP A 217 48.50 33.15 3.02
N GLN A 218 48.35 32.15 2.15
CA GLN A 218 49.40 31.76 1.21
C GLN A 218 49.70 32.87 0.21
N LYS A 219 48.69 33.58 -0.26
CA LYS A 219 48.88 34.72 -1.17
C LYS A 219 49.68 35.83 -0.50
N ASP A 220 49.34 36.17 0.75
CA ASP A 220 50.08 37.16 1.55
C ASP A 220 51.54 36.72 1.78
N GLN A 221 51.79 35.43 2.02
CA GLN A 221 53.15 34.89 2.13
C GLN A 221 53.93 35.00 0.81
N VAL A 222 53.30 34.71 -0.33
CA VAL A 222 53.91 34.87 -1.65
C VAL A 222 54.27 36.33 -1.93
N GLU A 223 53.40 37.27 -1.56
CA GLU A 223 53.69 38.70 -1.69
C GLU A 223 54.90 39.11 -0.84
N LYS A 224 54.95 38.72 0.44
CA LYS A 224 56.12 38.98 1.32
C LYS A 224 57.42 38.38 0.78
N LEU A 225 57.38 37.12 0.35
CA LEU A 225 58.56 36.47 -0.23
C LEU A 225 59.02 37.15 -1.52
N ASN A 226 58.10 37.69 -2.33
CA ASN A 226 58.45 38.49 -3.49
C ASN A 226 59.10 39.82 -3.11
N GLU A 227 58.59 40.52 -2.10
CA GLU A 227 59.21 41.75 -1.58
C GLU A 227 60.62 41.48 -1.04
N GLU A 228 60.80 40.42 -0.24
CA GLU A 228 62.10 39.97 0.26
C GLU A 228 63.06 39.62 -0.88
N LYS A 229 62.57 38.93 -1.92
CA LYS A 229 63.36 38.61 -3.12
C LYS A 229 63.83 39.87 -3.83
N VAL A 230 62.96 40.87 -4.01
CA VAL A 230 63.33 42.15 -4.63
C VAL A 230 64.39 42.87 -3.78
N ALA A 231 64.20 42.95 -2.46
CA ALA A 231 65.16 43.57 -1.57
C ALA A 231 66.53 42.86 -1.59
N LEU A 232 66.54 41.52 -1.61
CA LEU A 232 67.76 40.73 -1.74
C LEU A 232 68.44 40.94 -3.11
N GLN A 233 67.66 41.07 -4.19
CA GLN A 233 68.20 41.41 -5.51
C GLN A 233 68.88 42.78 -5.51
N GLU A 234 68.26 43.80 -4.91
CA GLU A 234 68.87 45.13 -4.75
C GLU A 234 70.16 45.08 -3.92
N GLN A 235 70.16 44.34 -2.80
CA GLN A 235 71.36 44.13 -1.99
C GLN A 235 72.46 43.42 -2.78
N LEU A 236 72.09 42.44 -3.61
CA LEU A 236 73.02 41.68 -4.44
C LEU A 236 73.61 42.57 -5.55
N GLU A 237 72.81 43.40 -6.21
CA GLU A 237 73.28 44.42 -7.15
C GLU A 237 74.21 45.44 -6.49
N ASN A 238 73.86 45.94 -5.31
CA ASN A 238 74.71 46.86 -4.54
C ASN A 238 76.03 46.21 -4.13
N SER A 239 75.98 44.95 -3.70
CA SER A 239 77.18 44.16 -3.38
C SER A 239 78.04 43.89 -4.60
N GLN A 240 77.42 43.62 -5.76
CA GLN A 240 78.12 43.48 -7.04
C GLN A 240 78.78 44.79 -7.47
N LYS A 241 78.11 45.94 -7.33
CA LYS A 241 78.69 47.27 -7.57
C LYS A 241 79.87 47.53 -6.63
N ALA A 242 79.71 47.27 -5.34
CA ALA A 242 80.77 47.41 -4.35
C ALA A 242 81.96 46.47 -4.65
N LEU A 243 81.70 45.24 -5.08
CA LEU A 243 82.74 44.31 -5.54
C LEU A 243 83.42 44.80 -6.81
N ALA A 244 82.68 45.35 -7.78
CA ALA A 244 83.24 45.92 -9.00
C ALA A 244 84.12 47.14 -8.69
N GLU A 245 83.67 48.02 -7.80
CA GLU A 245 84.47 49.13 -7.26
C GLU A 245 85.70 48.65 -6.51
N MET A 246 85.58 47.61 -5.68
CA MET A 246 86.72 46.97 -5.04
C MET A 246 87.67 46.37 -6.09
N LYS A 247 87.16 45.73 -7.14
CA LYS A 247 87.95 45.13 -8.22
C LYS A 247 88.68 46.19 -9.04
N GLU A 248 88.07 47.35 -9.26
CA GLU A 248 88.73 48.52 -9.87
C GLU A 248 89.77 49.15 -8.93
N LYS A 249 89.48 49.27 -7.62
CA LYS A 249 90.47 49.68 -6.61
C LYS A 249 91.62 48.67 -6.47
N PHE A 250 91.35 47.38 -6.62
CA PHE A 250 92.35 46.29 -6.63
C PHE A 250 93.11 46.23 -7.97
N LYS A 251 92.51 46.61 -9.10
CA LYS A 251 93.24 46.85 -10.36
C LYS A 251 94.25 47.98 -10.22
N GLY A 252 93.97 48.98 -9.37
CA GLY A 252 94.92 50.03 -9.01
C GLY A 252 96.03 49.61 -8.05
N LEU A 253 95.93 48.43 -7.40
CA LEU A 253 96.81 48.01 -6.29
C LEU A 253 97.36 46.57 -6.38
N GLY A 254 97.07 45.80 -7.43
CA GLY A 254 97.32 44.36 -7.42
C GLY A 254 97.56 43.72 -8.77
N GLN A 255 98.79 43.90 -9.28
CA GLN A 255 99.40 42.95 -10.20
C GLN A 255 99.72 41.65 -9.43
N GLN A 256 98.76 40.73 -9.25
CA GLN A 256 99.02 39.28 -9.01
C GLN A 256 97.74 38.46 -8.75
N ARG A 257 97.66 37.32 -9.47
CA ARG A 257 96.95 36.05 -9.16
C ARG A 257 95.41 36.04 -9.30
N ALA A 258 94.89 35.34 -10.31
CA ALA A 258 94.50 33.91 -10.34
C ALA A 258 93.05 33.73 -9.83
N SER A 259 92.08 33.57 -10.74
CA SER A 259 91.55 32.28 -11.26
C SER A 259 90.33 31.79 -10.46
N GLY A 260 89.23 31.47 -11.13
CA GLY A 260 88.19 30.60 -10.53
C GLY A 260 86.76 30.90 -10.96
N THR A 261 86.35 30.31 -12.08
CA THR A 261 84.97 30.19 -12.57
C THR A 261 84.35 28.89 -12.03
N MET A 262 83.09 28.88 -11.58
CA MET A 262 82.14 27.73 -11.58
C MET A 262 80.73 28.34 -11.50
N VAL A 263 79.92 28.38 -12.56
CA VAL A 263 79.16 27.31 -13.27
C VAL A 263 78.17 26.59 -12.34
N ALA A 264 76.90 26.95 -12.53
CA ALA A 264 75.72 26.29 -12.00
C ALA A 264 75.51 24.93 -12.67
N GLN A 265 74.98 23.96 -11.92
CA GLN A 265 74.62 22.64 -12.43
C GLN A 265 73.11 22.44 -12.24
N GLU A 266 72.38 22.50 -13.36
CA GLU A 266 70.98 22.10 -13.49
C GLU A 266 70.84 20.58 -13.42
N GLY A 267 69.80 20.13 -12.72
CA GLY A 267 69.41 18.73 -12.63
C GLY A 267 68.69 18.25 -13.89
N ALA A 268 69.10 17.09 -14.39
CA ALA A 268 68.44 16.41 -15.50
C ALA A 268 67.11 15.79 -15.04
N VAL A 269 66.00 16.20 -15.67
CA VAL A 269 64.71 15.52 -15.58
C VAL A 269 64.62 14.54 -16.75
N ALA A 270 64.57 13.24 -16.47
CA ALA A 270 64.41 12.21 -17.49
C ALA A 270 62.99 12.31 -18.11
N SER A 271 62.91 12.62 -19.41
CA SER A 271 61.67 12.64 -20.17
C SER A 271 61.34 11.24 -20.69
N ILE A 272 60.26 10.62 -20.21
CA ILE A 272 59.70 9.37 -20.74
C ILE A 272 58.81 9.70 -21.95
N SER A 273 58.88 8.89 -23.01
CA SER A 273 58.09 9.04 -24.23
C SER A 273 56.59 8.82 -23.97
N ALA A 274 55.73 9.61 -24.62
CA ALA A 274 54.28 9.48 -24.49
C ALA A 274 53.77 8.20 -25.18
N GLY A 275 52.76 7.54 -24.60
CA GLY A 275 52.11 6.39 -25.24
C GLY A 275 51.60 5.31 -24.28
N LEU A 276 51.21 4.17 -24.84
CA LEU A 276 50.78 2.99 -24.09
C LEU A 276 51.98 2.31 -23.45
N LYS A 277 51.98 2.18 -22.13
CA LYS A 277 53.13 1.69 -21.37
C LYS A 277 52.88 0.36 -20.68
N GLY A 278 51.62 -0.04 -20.49
CA GLY A 278 51.33 -1.28 -19.78
C GLY A 278 49.86 -1.50 -19.48
N SER A 279 49.60 -2.45 -18.60
CA SER A 279 48.25 -2.76 -18.10
C SER A 279 48.26 -3.14 -16.62
N VAL A 280 47.14 -2.93 -15.94
CA VAL A 280 46.95 -3.30 -14.53
C VAL A 280 46.67 -4.80 -14.43
N ILE A 281 47.49 -5.54 -13.68
CA ILE A 281 47.27 -6.98 -13.43
C ILE A 281 46.40 -7.18 -12.19
N SER A 282 46.56 -6.33 -11.19
CA SER A 282 45.84 -6.42 -9.92
C SER A 282 45.72 -5.04 -9.29
N ALA A 283 44.60 -4.76 -8.65
CA ALA A 283 44.36 -3.52 -7.92
C ALA A 283 43.68 -3.83 -6.59
N ASN A 284 44.06 -3.09 -5.55
CA ASN A 284 43.40 -3.10 -4.26
C ASN A 284 42.97 -1.67 -3.93
N ASP A 285 41.70 -1.39 -4.18
CA ASP A 285 41.14 -0.06 -3.94
C ASP A 285 41.03 0.27 -2.44
N SER A 286 40.91 -0.72 -1.56
CA SER A 286 40.87 -0.47 -0.11
C SER A 286 42.22 -0.04 0.46
N LEU A 287 43.32 -0.54 -0.11
CA LEU A 287 44.70 -0.22 0.29
C LEU A 287 45.37 0.81 -0.65
N LYS A 288 44.63 1.32 -1.64
CA LYS A 288 45.06 2.34 -2.61
C LYS A 288 46.38 2.05 -3.31
N PHE A 289 46.56 0.80 -3.74
CA PHE A 289 47.68 0.42 -4.60
C PHE A 289 47.23 -0.48 -5.74
N CYS A 290 48.02 -0.51 -6.81
CA CYS A 290 47.88 -1.44 -7.92
C CYS A 290 49.23 -2.01 -8.37
N ILE A 291 49.18 -3.16 -9.03
CA ILE A 291 50.33 -3.81 -9.67
C ILE A 291 50.11 -3.69 -11.16
N VAL A 292 51.07 -3.05 -11.82
CA VAL A 292 51.07 -2.80 -13.26
C VAL A 292 52.18 -3.59 -13.93
N GLU A 293 51.82 -4.22 -15.06
CA GLU A 293 52.77 -4.79 -16.00
C GLU A 293 53.16 -3.73 -17.01
N LEU A 294 54.41 -3.30 -16.98
CA LEU A 294 54.93 -2.38 -17.97
C LEU A 294 55.52 -3.15 -19.16
N SER A 295 55.52 -2.54 -20.33
CA SER A 295 56.15 -3.13 -21.50
C SER A 295 57.67 -3.19 -21.32
N PRO A 296 58.37 -4.17 -21.92
CA PRO A 296 59.83 -4.26 -21.85
C PRO A 296 60.53 -2.97 -22.30
N GLU A 297 59.98 -2.29 -23.30
CA GLU A 297 60.50 -1.03 -23.85
C GLU A 297 60.39 0.10 -22.83
N CYS A 298 59.26 0.20 -22.12
CA CYS A 298 59.07 1.18 -21.04
C CYS A 298 60.02 0.92 -19.87
N MET A 299 60.24 -0.36 -19.51
CA MET A 299 61.16 -0.71 -18.43
C MET A 299 62.61 -0.36 -18.77
N THR A 300 63.02 -0.57 -20.02
CA THR A 300 64.35 -0.17 -20.53
C THR A 300 64.50 1.35 -20.55
N GLU A 301 63.46 2.09 -20.93
CA GLU A 301 63.45 3.55 -20.92
C GLU A 301 63.58 4.12 -19.49
N MET A 302 62.93 3.49 -18.52
CA MET A 302 62.92 3.94 -17.12
C MET A 302 64.15 3.51 -16.32
N LEU A 303 64.61 2.26 -16.50
CA LEU A 303 65.66 1.65 -15.66
C LEU A 303 67.00 1.44 -16.40
N GLY A 304 67.06 1.72 -17.71
CA GLY A 304 68.21 1.44 -18.58
C GLY A 304 68.22 -0.01 -19.10
N GLU A 305 69.09 -0.30 -20.08
CA GLU A 305 69.20 -1.64 -20.70
C GLU A 305 69.52 -2.75 -19.70
N GLU A 306 70.35 -2.46 -18.69
CA GLU A 306 70.70 -3.40 -17.60
C GLU A 306 69.73 -3.33 -16.41
N ARG A 307 68.74 -2.42 -16.42
CA ARG A 307 67.72 -2.21 -15.37
C ARG A 307 68.26 -1.82 -13.98
N ASP A 308 69.46 -1.27 -13.94
CA ASP A 308 70.16 -0.90 -12.69
C ASP A 308 69.88 0.54 -12.23
N ARG A 309 69.17 1.36 -13.02
CA ARG A 309 68.84 2.73 -12.61
C ARG A 309 67.70 2.73 -11.59
N PRO A 310 67.68 3.69 -10.64
CA PRO A 310 66.54 3.84 -9.73
C PRO A 310 65.28 4.21 -10.51
N LEU A 311 64.14 3.64 -10.10
CA LEU A 311 62.84 3.97 -10.70
C LEU A 311 62.55 5.46 -10.50
N PRO A 312 62.32 6.24 -11.58
CA PRO A 312 61.95 7.64 -11.44
C PRO A 312 60.58 7.75 -10.76
N GLN A 313 60.43 8.75 -9.89
CA GLN A 313 59.13 9.07 -9.29
C GLN A 313 58.25 9.77 -10.32
N LEU A 314 57.59 8.95 -11.13
CA LEU A 314 56.70 9.41 -12.19
C LEU A 314 55.26 9.03 -11.86
N ASP A 315 54.35 9.92 -12.25
CA ASP A 315 52.93 9.64 -12.24
C ASP A 315 52.46 9.26 -13.65
N MET A 316 51.72 8.17 -13.76
CA MET A 316 51.14 7.66 -15.02
C MET A 316 49.63 7.72 -14.97
N ASN A 317 48.99 7.80 -16.13
CA ASN A 317 47.55 7.83 -16.26
C ASN A 317 46.99 6.43 -16.55
N VAL A 318 45.78 6.17 -16.07
CA VAL A 318 45.07 4.89 -16.26
C VAL A 318 43.75 5.15 -16.96
N ARG A 319 43.45 4.36 -17.99
CA ARG A 319 42.18 4.39 -18.73
C ARG A 319 41.57 3.00 -18.90
N ARG A 320 40.24 2.97 -19.03
CA ARG A 320 39.45 1.77 -19.32
C ARG A 320 38.81 1.91 -20.70
N THR A 321 39.29 1.13 -21.65
CA THR A 321 38.78 1.12 -23.04
C THR A 321 37.31 0.70 -23.08
N GLY A 322 36.47 1.46 -23.77
CA GLY A 322 35.03 1.19 -23.91
C GLY A 322 34.14 1.76 -22.81
N ARG A 323 34.68 2.59 -21.90
CA ARG A 323 33.89 3.27 -20.87
C ARG A 323 33.31 4.59 -21.38
N ASN A 324 31.98 4.72 -21.34
CA ASN A 324 31.25 5.95 -21.66
C ASN A 324 30.89 6.72 -20.37
N SER A 325 31.85 7.47 -19.83
CA SER A 325 31.61 8.39 -18.69
C SER A 325 31.72 9.86 -19.11
N ALA A 326 31.31 10.79 -18.24
CA ALA A 326 31.42 12.24 -18.49
C ALA A 326 32.88 12.71 -18.72
N SER A 327 33.88 11.93 -18.29
CA SER A 327 35.32 12.16 -18.54
C SER A 327 35.93 11.17 -19.53
N GLY A 328 35.10 10.48 -20.32
CA GLY A 328 35.53 9.47 -21.29
C GLY A 328 36.05 8.19 -20.64
N GLU A 329 37.16 7.69 -21.16
CA GLU A 329 37.80 6.43 -20.75
C GLU A 329 38.72 6.56 -19.53
N PHE A 330 38.92 7.78 -18.99
CA PHE A 330 39.85 8.01 -17.88
C PHE A 330 39.38 7.36 -16.57
N VAL A 331 40.31 6.79 -15.80
CA VAL A 331 40.05 6.10 -14.53
C VAL A 331 40.69 6.84 -13.36
N THR A 332 42.01 6.99 -13.39
CA THR A 332 42.80 7.63 -12.32
C THR A 332 44.22 7.93 -12.79
N ARG A 333 45.01 8.53 -11.90
CA ARG A 333 46.46 8.69 -12.01
C ARG A 333 47.13 7.81 -10.94
N ILE A 334 48.23 7.15 -11.31
CA ILE A 334 49.00 6.28 -10.42
C ILE A 334 50.42 6.79 -10.27
N LYS A 335 51.00 6.69 -9.08
CA LYS A 335 52.40 7.05 -8.81
C LYS A 335 53.24 5.79 -8.68
N LEU A 336 54.27 5.66 -9.51
CA LEU A 336 55.15 4.48 -9.48
C LEU A 336 56.02 4.49 -8.22
N ARG A 337 55.99 3.40 -7.45
CA ARG A 337 56.68 3.32 -6.14
C ARG A 337 57.86 2.36 -6.18
N GLN A 338 57.63 1.13 -6.65
CA GLN A 338 58.64 0.07 -6.53
C GLN A 338 58.58 -0.88 -7.72
N ALA A 339 59.71 -1.04 -8.43
CA ALA A 339 59.87 -2.07 -9.45
C ALA A 339 60.25 -3.42 -8.80
N VAL A 340 59.74 -4.51 -9.34
CA VAL A 340 60.09 -5.87 -8.92
C VAL A 340 61.33 -6.33 -9.71
N PRO A 341 62.44 -6.68 -9.03
CA PRO A 341 63.66 -7.12 -9.73
C PRO A 341 63.40 -8.31 -10.65
N GLY A 342 63.96 -8.26 -11.87
CA GLY A 342 63.87 -9.34 -12.87
C GLY A 342 62.48 -9.55 -13.49
N LYS A 343 61.48 -8.72 -13.17
CA LYS A 343 60.13 -8.77 -13.75
C LYS A 343 59.73 -7.40 -14.31
N ASN A 344 58.75 -7.37 -15.21
CA ASN A 344 58.18 -6.12 -15.71
C ASN A 344 57.02 -5.61 -14.82
N LEU A 345 57.12 -5.85 -13.52
CA LEU A 345 56.07 -5.52 -12.56
C LEU A 345 56.48 -4.31 -11.73
N VAL A 346 55.57 -3.35 -11.62
CA VAL A 346 55.75 -2.18 -10.76
C VAL A 346 54.55 -2.07 -9.84
N ILE A 347 54.84 -1.84 -8.55
CA ILE A 347 53.84 -1.47 -7.55
C ILE A 347 53.67 0.04 -7.62
N ALA A 348 52.43 0.47 -7.81
CA ALA A 348 52.06 1.87 -7.92
C ALA A 348 50.95 2.22 -6.92
N ASP A 349 50.96 3.46 -6.43
CA ASP A 349 49.92 4.00 -5.58
C ASP A 349 48.82 4.63 -6.42
N ILE A 350 47.56 4.44 -6.01
CA ILE A 350 46.41 5.08 -6.65
C ILE A 350 46.26 6.48 -6.05
N LEU A 351 46.28 7.52 -6.89
CA LEU A 351 46.11 8.90 -6.44
C LEU A 351 44.61 9.19 -6.28
N ASN A 352 44.15 9.23 -5.03
CA ASN A 352 42.74 9.44 -4.67
C ASN A 352 42.15 10.71 -5.28
N ASP A 353 42.91 11.81 -5.27
CA ASP A 353 42.47 13.12 -5.76
C ASP A 353 42.16 13.13 -7.27
N TRP A 354 42.68 12.13 -7.98
CA TRP A 354 42.50 11.95 -9.43
C TRP A 354 41.63 10.75 -9.77
N GLN A 355 41.15 10.00 -8.76
CA GLN A 355 40.39 8.79 -8.96
C GLN A 355 38.92 9.10 -9.24
N GLN A 356 38.46 8.76 -10.45
CA GLN A 356 37.05 8.87 -10.81
C GLN A 356 36.29 7.58 -10.52
N VAL A 357 36.95 6.43 -10.72
CA VAL A 357 36.41 5.10 -10.39
C VAL A 357 37.50 4.16 -9.88
N PRO A 358 37.11 3.06 -9.20
CA PRO A 358 38.03 1.98 -8.83
C PRO A 358 38.81 1.44 -10.03
N VAL A 359 40.12 1.26 -9.83
CA VAL A 359 41.01 0.62 -10.81
C VAL A 359 40.70 -0.86 -10.86
N GLU A 360 40.61 -1.42 -12.05
CA GLU A 360 40.33 -2.84 -12.29
C GLU A 360 41.46 -3.52 -13.08
N LYS A 361 41.48 -4.85 -12.99
CA LYS A 361 42.39 -5.66 -13.81
C LYS A 361 42.06 -5.47 -15.29
N GLY A 362 43.09 -5.21 -16.09
CA GLY A 362 42.96 -4.96 -17.53
C GLY A 362 42.89 -3.47 -17.90
N ASP A 363 42.83 -2.56 -16.93
CA ASP A 363 42.94 -1.12 -17.21
C ASP A 363 44.32 -0.79 -17.81
N VAL A 364 44.34 0.11 -18.78
CA VAL A 364 45.52 0.42 -19.60
C VAL A 364 46.27 1.61 -19.02
N VAL A 365 47.58 1.46 -18.85
CA VAL A 365 48.49 2.49 -18.35
C VAL A 365 49.13 3.24 -19.51
N PHE A 366 49.08 4.57 -19.45
CA PHE A 366 49.68 5.46 -20.44
C PHE A 366 50.36 6.66 -19.78
N PHE A 367 51.38 7.19 -20.45
CA PHE A 367 52.07 8.41 -20.05
C PHE A 367 51.80 9.52 -21.05
#